data_AF-A0A7S1S2W6-F1
#
_entry.id   AF-A0A7S1S2W6-F1
#
_cell.length_a   1.000
_cell.length_b   1.000
_cell.length_c   1.000
_cell.angle_alpha   90.00
_cell.angle_beta   90.00
_cell.angle_gamma   90.00
#
_symmetry.space_group_name_H-M   'P 1'
#
loop_
_entity.id
_entity.type
_entity.pdbx_description
1 polymer ?
#
loop_
_entity_poly.entity_id
_entity_poly.type
_entity_poly.pdbx_seq_one_letter_code
_entity_poly.pdbx_strand_id
1 'polypeptide(L)'
;TSSGYWSIYRARPSYQDAAVAAYVKESTCNPCRTDAKEDDSEKAAELDVPCQHVSDEGCRLGPMVGSRRGAPDVALPGSNYPVIINGSLYLEDGTSASAPAFAAMVSLLNSEQLSKGRPPLGLLNPWLYRTYGRHPEAFVDVVTGDVGSTEKQVCAYGWRAGPGW
;
A
#
# COMPACT_ATOMS: atom_id res chain seq x y z
N THR A 1 6.76 8.87 -4.33
CA THR A 1 7.26 7.60 -3.75
C THR A 1 6.18 6.96 -2.88
N SER A 2 6.12 5.63 -2.80
CA SER A 2 5.19 4.89 -1.93
C SER A 2 5.96 3.81 -1.17
N SER A 3 5.45 3.38 -0.01
CA SER A 3 6.00 2.25 0.75
C SER A 3 4.89 1.27 1.13
N GLY A 4 5.26 0.00 1.25
CA GLY A 4 4.37 -1.07 1.68
C GLY A 4 5.16 -2.08 2.50
N TYR A 5 4.57 -2.62 3.55
CA TYR A 5 5.27 -3.51 4.47
C TYR A 5 4.33 -4.35 5.35
N TRP A 6 4.91 -5.40 5.95
CA TRP A 6 4.32 -6.15 7.06
C TRP A 6 5.02 -5.79 8.36
N SER A 7 4.25 -5.45 9.39
CA SER A 7 4.82 -5.02 10.66
C SER A 7 5.52 -6.17 11.39
N ILE A 8 6.77 -5.99 11.84
CA ILE A 8 7.43 -6.96 12.74
C ILE A 8 6.97 -6.82 14.21
N TYR A 9 6.24 -5.74 14.54
CA TYR A 9 5.83 -5.42 15.91
C TYR A 9 4.36 -5.66 16.18
N ARG A 10 3.49 -5.51 15.18
CA ARG A 10 2.03 -5.54 15.36
C ARG A 10 1.42 -6.76 14.69
N ALA A 11 0.67 -7.53 15.47
CA ALA A 11 -0.21 -8.57 14.95
C ALA A 11 -1.25 -7.96 14.00
N ARG A 12 -1.76 -8.76 13.06
CA ARG A 12 -2.82 -8.33 12.15
C ARG A 12 -4.07 -7.95 12.95
N PRO A 13 -4.62 -6.75 12.77
CA PRO A 13 -5.92 -6.40 13.33
C PRO A 13 -7.03 -7.15 12.58
N SER A 14 -8.09 -7.56 13.27
CA SER A 14 -9.15 -8.39 12.66
C SER A 14 -9.87 -7.72 11.49
N TYR A 15 -9.94 -6.38 11.46
CA TYR A 15 -10.52 -5.66 10.32
C TYR A 15 -9.70 -5.83 9.03
N GLN A 16 -8.44 -6.26 9.10
CA GLN A 16 -7.60 -6.57 7.94
C GLN A 16 -7.71 -8.03 7.48
N ASP A 17 -8.41 -8.91 8.21
CA ASP A 17 -8.38 -10.36 7.96
C ASP A 17 -8.76 -10.73 6.52
N ALA A 18 -9.91 -10.25 6.05
CA ALA A 18 -10.42 -10.59 4.72
C ALA A 18 -9.52 -10.07 3.59
N ALA A 19 -9.09 -8.82 3.72
CA ALA A 19 -8.27 -8.19 2.71
C ALA A 19 -6.88 -8.87 2.67
N VAL A 20 -6.26 -9.12 3.84
CA VAL A 20 -4.97 -9.81 3.91
C VAL A 20 -5.05 -11.21 3.34
N ALA A 21 -6.13 -11.94 3.61
CA ALA A 21 -6.35 -13.26 3.03
C ALA A 21 -6.42 -13.20 1.49
N ALA A 22 -7.10 -12.18 0.93
CA ALA A 22 -7.15 -11.96 -0.51
C ALA A 22 -5.75 -11.67 -1.09
N TYR A 23 -5.00 -10.76 -0.47
CA TYR A 23 -3.64 -10.43 -0.91
C TYR A 23 -2.71 -11.65 -0.88
N VAL A 24 -2.70 -12.42 0.22
CA VAL A 24 -1.83 -13.59 0.38
C VAL A 24 -2.19 -14.72 -0.59
N LYS A 25 -3.47 -14.84 -0.98
CA LYS A 25 -3.93 -15.83 -1.97
C LYS A 25 -3.41 -15.53 -3.38
N GLU A 26 -3.35 -14.26 -3.75
CA GLU A 26 -3.01 -13.81 -5.11
C GLU A 26 -1.53 -13.41 -5.25
N SER A 27 -0.80 -13.27 -4.15
CA SER A 27 0.60 -12.82 -4.13
C SER A 27 1.59 -13.95 -3.92
N THR A 28 2.79 -13.83 -4.50
CA THR A 28 3.95 -14.71 -4.26
C THR A 28 4.77 -14.26 -3.06
N CYS A 29 5.54 -15.16 -2.43
CA CYS A 29 6.05 -14.93 -1.08
C CYS A 29 7.24 -13.99 -0.99
N ASN A 30 7.92 -13.78 -2.12
CA ASN A 30 9.04 -12.86 -2.20
C ASN A 30 8.54 -11.53 -2.79
N PRO A 31 8.82 -10.38 -2.15
CA PRO A 31 8.64 -9.07 -2.75
C PRO A 31 9.55 -8.96 -3.99
N CYS A 32 9.17 -9.51 -5.14
CA CYS A 32 9.95 -9.42 -6.38
C CYS A 32 9.38 -8.33 -7.29
N ARG A 33 10.26 -7.52 -7.87
CA ARG A 33 9.88 -6.46 -8.82
C ARG A 33 9.15 -7.04 -10.04
N THR A 34 8.20 -6.29 -10.62
CA THR A 34 7.43 -6.72 -11.81
C THR A 34 8.11 -6.39 -13.14
N ASP A 35 9.04 -5.45 -13.11
CA ASP A 35 9.62 -4.76 -14.26
C ASP A 35 11.15 -4.82 -14.29
N ALA A 36 11.75 -5.81 -13.62
CA ALA A 36 13.10 -6.23 -13.98
C ALA A 36 13.04 -6.74 -15.42
N LYS A 37 13.38 -5.87 -16.38
CA LYS A 37 13.79 -6.34 -17.70
C LYS A 37 14.87 -7.39 -17.47
N GLU A 38 14.91 -8.45 -18.29
CA GLU A 38 15.95 -9.48 -18.21
C GLU A 38 17.39 -8.90 -18.19
N ASP A 39 17.54 -7.64 -18.63
CA ASP A 39 18.77 -6.84 -18.72
C ASP A 39 19.13 -6.02 -17.44
N ASP A 40 18.20 -5.81 -16.50
CA ASP A 40 18.53 -5.20 -15.18
C ASP A 40 19.01 -6.26 -14.15
N SER A 41 19.29 -7.46 -14.64
CA SER A 41 19.80 -8.61 -13.88
C SER A 41 21.17 -8.35 -13.27
N GLU A 42 21.92 -7.35 -13.72
CA GLU A 42 23.29 -7.11 -13.21
C GLU A 42 23.35 -6.66 -11.74
N LYS A 43 22.23 -6.28 -11.10
CA LYS A 43 22.20 -5.99 -9.65
C LYS A 43 21.25 -6.85 -8.83
N ALA A 44 20.35 -7.60 -9.45
CA ALA A 44 19.57 -8.64 -8.78
C ALA A 44 20.31 -10.00 -8.75
N ALA A 45 21.27 -10.22 -9.65
CA ALA A 45 22.03 -11.47 -9.77
C ALA A 45 23.02 -11.76 -8.61
N GLU A 46 23.34 -10.79 -7.73
CA GLU A 46 24.17 -11.06 -6.55
C GLU A 46 23.38 -11.60 -5.34
N LEU A 47 22.05 -11.63 -5.42
CA LEU A 47 21.19 -12.22 -4.40
C LEU A 47 20.56 -13.50 -4.99
N ASP A 48 21.17 -14.64 -4.68
CA ASP A 48 20.71 -15.99 -5.02
C ASP A 48 19.40 -16.37 -4.27
N VAL A 49 18.35 -15.55 -4.43
CA VAL A 49 17.04 -15.76 -3.81
C VAL A 49 15.98 -15.76 -4.92
N PRO A 50 15.68 -16.94 -5.52
CA PRO A 50 14.65 -17.02 -6.56
C PRO A 50 13.28 -16.56 -6.05
N CYS A 51 12.50 -15.93 -6.93
CA CYS A 51 11.13 -15.50 -6.65
C CYS A 51 10.19 -16.72 -6.51
N GLN A 52 10.03 -17.23 -5.29
CA GLN A 52 9.19 -18.41 -5.00
C GLN A 52 7.75 -18.04 -4.62
N HIS A 53 6.76 -18.87 -5.02
CA HIS A 53 5.34 -18.75 -4.68
C HIS A 53 5.06 -19.05 -3.19
N VAL A 54 4.00 -18.45 -2.61
CA VAL A 54 3.61 -18.62 -1.17
C VAL A 54 3.20 -20.05 -0.82
N SER A 55 2.74 -20.81 -1.81
CA SER A 55 2.21 -22.17 -1.62
C SER A 55 3.28 -23.25 -1.52
N ASP A 56 4.54 -22.95 -1.86
CA ASP A 56 5.60 -23.95 -1.93
C ASP A 56 6.49 -23.86 -0.68
N GLU A 57 6.88 -25.00 -0.14
CA GLU A 57 7.84 -25.12 0.97
C GLU A 57 9.12 -24.31 0.63
N GLY A 58 9.41 -23.24 1.40
CA GLY A 58 10.58 -22.40 1.13
C GLY A 58 10.45 -20.92 1.53
N CYS A 59 9.24 -20.42 1.76
CA CYS A 59 9.07 -19.01 2.11
C CYS A 59 9.41 -18.68 3.58
N ARG A 60 10.61 -18.13 3.79
CA ARG A 60 11.07 -17.65 5.11
C ARG A 60 10.21 -16.54 5.70
N LEU A 61 9.52 -15.75 4.88
CA LEU A 61 8.66 -14.65 5.31
C LEU A 61 7.20 -15.09 5.54
N GLY A 62 6.82 -16.30 5.14
CA GLY A 62 5.45 -16.82 5.21
C GLY A 62 4.82 -16.72 6.61
N PRO A 63 5.54 -17.02 7.70
CA PRO A 63 5.01 -16.83 9.06
C PRO A 63 4.71 -15.38 9.43
N MET A 64 5.36 -14.39 8.79
CA MET A 64 5.11 -12.95 9.04
C MET A 64 4.05 -12.37 8.10
N VAL A 65 4.10 -12.75 6.83
CA VAL A 65 3.10 -12.38 5.83
C VAL A 65 1.78 -13.01 6.22
N GLY A 66 0.70 -12.23 6.24
CA GLY A 66 -0.60 -12.74 6.66
C GLY A 66 -0.86 -12.65 8.17
N SER A 67 0.12 -12.90 9.05
CA SER A 67 -0.12 -12.86 10.52
C SER A 67 0.09 -11.47 11.15
N ARG A 68 0.71 -10.55 10.41
CA ARG A 68 1.07 -9.20 10.88
C ARG A 68 0.22 -8.11 10.24
N ARG A 69 0.25 -6.90 10.79
CA ARG A 69 -0.37 -5.71 10.17
C ARG A 69 0.32 -5.40 8.84
N GLY A 70 -0.41 -5.52 7.74
CA GLY A 70 0.04 -5.07 6.41
C GLY A 70 -0.25 -3.58 6.22
N ALA A 71 0.58 -2.84 5.51
CA ALA A 71 0.44 -1.41 5.22
C ALA A 71 0.83 -1.12 3.76
N PRO A 72 0.31 -0.03 3.14
CA PRO A 72 -0.59 0.98 3.70
C PRO A 72 -2.06 0.53 3.78
N ASP A 73 -2.95 1.30 4.42
CA ASP A 73 -4.40 1.01 4.41
C ASP A 73 -5.14 1.62 3.21
N VAL A 74 -4.59 2.69 2.64
CA VAL A 74 -5.06 3.38 1.43
C VAL A 74 -3.85 4.01 0.73
N ALA A 75 -3.95 4.20 -0.58
CA ALA A 75 -2.96 4.93 -1.38
C ALA A 75 -3.64 6.03 -2.20
N LEU A 76 -2.95 7.17 -2.33
CA LEU A 76 -3.36 8.30 -3.17
C LEU A 76 -2.16 8.71 -4.03
N PRO A 77 -2.37 9.52 -5.09
CA PRO A 77 -1.27 10.14 -5.80
C PRO A 77 -0.30 10.82 -4.83
N GLY A 78 0.98 10.78 -5.15
CA GLY A 78 2.05 11.32 -4.31
C GLY A 78 3.25 11.78 -5.14
N SER A 79 3.00 12.26 -6.35
CA SER A 79 4.02 12.83 -7.24
C SER A 79 3.47 14.03 -7.98
N ASN A 80 4.36 14.96 -8.34
CA ASN A 80 4.07 16.20 -9.05
C ASN A 80 2.95 17.03 -8.40
N TYR A 81 2.91 17.09 -7.07
CA TYR A 81 1.93 17.91 -6.36
C TYR A 81 2.32 19.39 -6.45
N PRO A 82 1.48 20.25 -7.05
CA PRO A 82 1.78 21.67 -7.13
C PRO A 82 1.60 22.35 -5.77
N VAL A 83 2.65 23.00 -5.30
CA VAL A 83 2.64 23.76 -4.04
C VAL A 83 3.27 25.14 -4.24
N ILE A 84 2.81 26.14 -3.48
CA ILE A 84 3.42 27.46 -3.45
C ILE A 84 4.27 27.56 -2.18
N ILE A 85 5.58 27.73 -2.33
CA ILE A 85 6.52 27.94 -1.22
C ILE A 85 7.18 29.31 -1.44
N ASN A 86 7.04 30.21 -0.48
CA ASN A 86 7.57 31.58 -0.56
C ASN A 86 7.18 32.33 -1.86
N GLY A 87 5.95 32.13 -2.33
CA GLY A 87 5.42 32.80 -3.53
C GLY A 87 5.80 32.15 -4.87
N SER A 88 6.61 31.09 -4.86
CA SER A 88 7.02 30.36 -6.06
C SER A 88 6.35 29.00 -6.16
N LEU A 89 6.04 28.57 -7.38
CA LEU A 89 5.47 27.25 -7.66
C LEU A 89 6.55 26.17 -7.66
N TYR A 90 6.30 25.10 -6.90
CA TYR A 90 7.11 23.89 -6.86
C TYR A 90 6.23 22.67 -7.15
N LEU A 91 6.84 21.61 -7.65
CA LEU A 91 6.24 20.29 -7.75
C LEU A 91 6.92 19.39 -6.74
N GLU A 92 6.17 18.95 -5.74
CA GLU A 92 6.66 18.12 -4.65
C GLU A 92 6.15 16.68 -4.76
N ASP A 93 6.94 15.76 -4.21
CA ASP A 93 6.69 14.33 -4.25
C ASP A 93 6.62 13.74 -2.83
N GLY A 94 6.08 12.53 -2.74
CA GLY A 94 6.09 11.70 -1.54
C GLY A 94 4.71 11.48 -0.93
N THR A 95 4.63 10.49 -0.04
CA THR A 95 3.41 10.19 0.74
C THR A 95 3.00 11.35 1.65
N SER A 96 3.93 12.27 1.94
CA SER A 96 3.64 13.55 2.60
C SER A 96 2.61 14.40 1.86
N ALA A 97 2.49 14.27 0.53
CA ALA A 97 1.44 14.93 -0.24
C ALA A 97 0.12 14.15 -0.22
N SER A 98 0.20 12.82 -0.21
CA SER A 98 -0.97 11.92 -0.14
C SER A 98 -1.73 12.02 1.19
N ALA A 99 -1.01 12.15 2.31
CA ALA A 99 -1.60 12.22 3.65
C ALA A 99 -2.58 13.40 3.86
N PRO A 100 -2.22 14.67 3.59
CA PRO A 100 -3.14 15.79 3.70
C PRO A 100 -4.26 15.75 2.66
N ALA A 101 -4.02 15.20 1.46
CA ALA A 101 -5.07 14.99 0.47
C ALA A 101 -6.15 14.04 0.99
N PHE A 102 -5.75 12.91 1.60
CA PHE A 102 -6.70 11.98 2.22
C PHE A 102 -7.40 12.61 3.43
N ALA A 103 -6.69 13.39 4.26
CA ALA A 103 -7.29 14.11 5.39
C ALA A 103 -8.38 15.10 4.94
N ALA A 104 -8.18 15.78 3.81
CA ALA A 104 -9.18 16.67 3.22
C ALA A 104 -10.44 15.88 2.78
N MET A 105 -10.27 14.73 2.12
CA MET A 105 -11.41 13.86 1.76
C MET A 105 -12.20 13.41 2.99
N VAL A 106 -11.51 12.97 4.06
CA VAL A 106 -12.14 12.58 5.32
C VAL A 106 -12.87 13.75 5.97
N SER A 107 -12.33 14.97 5.86
CA SER A 107 -12.97 16.17 6.39
C SER A 107 -14.30 16.46 5.68
N LEU A 108 -14.37 16.24 4.35
CA LEU A 108 -15.62 16.35 3.60
C LEU A 108 -16.64 15.28 4.04
N LEU A 109 -16.20 14.03 4.23
CA LEU A 109 -17.07 12.95 4.75
C LEU A 109 -17.60 13.27 6.16
N ASN A 110 -16.75 13.83 7.02
CA ASN A 110 -17.16 14.26 8.35
C ASN A 110 -18.14 15.44 8.27
N SER A 111 -17.92 16.40 7.37
CA SER A 111 -18.86 17.51 7.14
C SER A 111 -20.25 17.00 6.74
N GLU A 112 -20.30 15.99 5.87
CA GLU A 112 -21.55 15.33 5.48
C GLU A 112 -22.22 14.62 6.67
N GLN A 113 -21.46 13.91 7.51
CA GLN A 113 -21.98 13.30 8.73
C GLN A 113 -22.56 14.34 9.70
N LEU A 114 -21.85 15.45 9.91
CA LEU A 114 -22.27 16.57 10.73
C LEU A 114 -23.56 17.21 10.21
N SER A 115 -23.69 17.40 8.89
CA SER A 115 -24.92 17.93 8.28
C SER A 115 -26.15 17.06 8.54
N LYS A 116 -25.92 15.75 8.75
CA LYS A 116 -26.93 14.73 9.07
C LYS A 116 -27.10 14.50 10.57
N GLY A 117 -26.47 15.32 11.43
CA GLY A 117 -26.51 15.17 12.88
C GLY A 117 -25.82 13.90 13.41
N ARG A 118 -24.90 13.32 12.63
CA ARG A 118 -24.16 12.10 12.97
C ARG A 118 -22.77 12.43 13.51
N PRO A 119 -22.18 11.56 14.35
CA PRO A 119 -20.81 11.73 14.80
C PRO A 119 -19.80 11.59 13.64
N PRO A 120 -18.60 12.19 13.78
CA PRO A 120 -17.51 12.00 12.82
C PRO A 120 -17.06 10.53 12.76
N LEU A 121 -16.37 10.16 11.69
CA LEU A 121 -15.97 8.78 11.40
C LEU A 121 -14.99 8.18 12.43
N GLY A 122 -14.21 9.00 13.13
CA GLY A 122 -13.27 8.55 14.16
C GLY A 122 -12.13 7.69 13.61
N LEU A 123 -11.81 6.57 14.27
CA LEU A 123 -10.81 5.63 13.79
C LEU A 123 -11.28 4.98 12.48
N LEU A 124 -10.67 5.38 11.37
CA LEU A 124 -11.13 5.05 10.03
C LEU A 124 -10.91 3.61 9.61
N ASN A 125 -9.85 2.95 10.07
CA ASN A 125 -9.45 1.65 9.52
C ASN A 125 -10.61 0.62 9.53
N PRO A 126 -11.29 0.33 10.65
CA PRO A 126 -12.42 -0.60 10.63
C PRO A 126 -13.56 -0.17 9.67
N TRP A 127 -13.76 1.13 9.48
CA TRP A 127 -14.75 1.65 8.54
C TRP A 127 -14.31 1.43 7.09
N LEU A 128 -13.06 1.73 6.74
CA LEU A 128 -12.50 1.57 5.40
C LEU A 128 -12.61 0.12 4.90
N TYR A 129 -12.09 -0.84 5.66
CA TYR A 129 -12.11 -2.26 5.26
C TYR A 129 -13.54 -2.81 5.13
N ARG A 130 -14.46 -2.37 6.01
CA ARG A 130 -15.88 -2.76 5.92
C ARG A 130 -16.57 -2.11 4.72
N THR A 131 -16.24 -0.86 4.41
CA THR A 131 -16.80 -0.16 3.25
C THR A 131 -16.30 -0.82 1.98
N TYR A 132 -15.00 -1.12 1.85
CA TYR A 132 -14.46 -1.85 0.69
C TYR A 132 -15.15 -3.20 0.49
N GLY A 133 -15.33 -3.99 1.56
CA GLY A 133 -16.03 -5.28 1.46
C GLY A 133 -17.51 -5.22 1.06
N ARG A 134 -18.15 -4.05 1.17
CA ARG A 134 -19.57 -3.84 0.78
C ARG A 134 -19.73 -3.05 -0.52
N HIS A 135 -18.80 -2.14 -0.76
CA HIS A 135 -18.80 -1.13 -1.81
C HIS A 135 -17.38 -1.02 -2.40
N PRO A 136 -16.85 -2.07 -3.04
CA PRO A 136 -15.53 -2.01 -3.66
C PRO A 136 -15.46 -0.91 -4.73
N GLU A 137 -16.58 -0.58 -5.38
CA GLU A 137 -16.72 0.51 -6.35
C GLU A 137 -16.46 1.91 -5.78
N ALA A 138 -16.47 2.07 -4.45
CA ALA A 138 -16.11 3.32 -3.80
C ALA A 138 -14.59 3.57 -3.79
N PHE A 139 -13.79 2.59 -4.24
CA PHE A 139 -12.34 2.63 -4.28
C PHE A 139 -11.85 2.39 -5.70
N VAL A 140 -10.67 2.92 -6.02
CA VAL A 140 -9.93 2.58 -7.23
C VAL A 140 -8.90 1.53 -6.83
N ASP A 141 -9.05 0.31 -7.35
CA ASP A 141 -8.13 -0.79 -7.06
C ASP A 141 -6.84 -0.63 -7.89
N VAL A 142 -5.71 -0.50 -7.19
CA VAL A 142 -4.40 -0.34 -7.82
C VAL A 142 -3.76 -1.71 -7.93
N VAL A 143 -3.84 -2.33 -9.11
CA VAL A 143 -3.43 -3.73 -9.33
C VAL A 143 -2.13 -3.86 -10.12
N THR A 144 -1.38 -2.77 -10.29
CA THR A 144 -0.15 -2.75 -11.10
C THR A 144 0.92 -1.91 -10.42
N GLY A 145 2.16 -2.42 -10.48
CA GLY A 145 3.35 -1.79 -9.89
C GLY A 145 3.77 -2.45 -8.58
N ASP A 146 4.84 -1.92 -7.99
CA ASP A 146 5.40 -2.39 -6.73
C ASP A 146 6.12 -1.25 -5.98
N VAL A 147 6.49 -1.51 -4.72
CA VAL A 147 7.25 -0.57 -3.87
C VAL A 147 8.75 -0.84 -3.87
N GLY A 148 9.27 -1.51 -4.90
CA GLY A 148 10.67 -1.93 -5.03
C GLY A 148 11.61 -0.82 -5.48
N SER A 149 11.45 0.39 -4.95
CA SER A 149 12.32 1.52 -5.30
C SER A 149 12.43 2.54 -4.18
N THR A 150 13.55 3.26 -4.19
CA THR A 150 13.81 4.46 -3.39
C THR A 150 13.98 5.65 -4.32
N GLU A 151 14.09 6.86 -3.77
CA GLU A 151 14.40 8.07 -4.54
C GLU A 151 15.76 8.03 -5.25
N LYS A 152 16.67 7.14 -4.83
CA LYS A 152 18.05 7.07 -5.32
C LYS A 152 18.31 5.88 -6.23
N GLN A 153 17.58 4.79 -6.02
CA GLN A 153 17.82 3.54 -6.72
C GLN A 153 16.59 2.64 -6.70
N VAL A 154 16.54 1.79 -7.72
CA VAL A 154 15.70 0.60 -7.76
C VAL A 154 16.21 -0.41 -6.73
N CYS A 155 15.28 -1.06 -6.02
CA CYS A 155 15.57 -2.18 -5.14
C CYS A 155 15.23 -3.50 -5.84
N ALA A 156 15.99 -4.56 -5.56
CA ALA A 156 15.69 -5.90 -6.03
C ALA A 156 14.36 -6.43 -5.45
N TYR A 157 13.94 -5.88 -4.30
CA TYR A 157 12.76 -6.32 -3.58
C TYR A 157 11.72 -5.21 -3.34
N GLY A 158 10.45 -5.53 -3.59
CA GLY A 158 9.29 -4.68 -3.32
C GLY A 158 7.97 -5.46 -3.28
N TRP A 159 7.06 -5.09 -2.38
CA TRP A 159 5.71 -5.65 -2.39
C TRP A 159 4.94 -5.14 -3.59
N ARG A 160 4.22 -6.05 -4.25
CA ARG A 160 3.42 -5.72 -5.44
C ARG A 160 2.10 -5.10 -5.02
N ALA A 161 1.61 -4.19 -5.84
CA ALA A 161 0.22 -3.78 -5.81
C ALA A 161 -0.63 -4.95 -6.37
N GLY A 162 -1.71 -5.30 -5.70
CA GLY A 162 -2.50 -6.48 -6.02
C GLY A 162 -3.97 -6.27 -5.69
N PRO A 163 -4.87 -7.09 -6.27
CA PRO A 163 -6.30 -6.87 -6.15
C PRO A 163 -6.76 -6.88 -4.69
N GLY A 164 -7.52 -5.85 -4.33
CA GLY A 164 -8.17 -5.72 -3.03
C GLY A 164 -7.29 -5.29 -1.86
N TRP A 165 -6.10 -4.76 -2.12
CA TRP A 165 -5.23 -4.11 -1.13
C TRP A 165 -4.51 -2.88 -1.67
#